data_AF-A0A8X7QN63-F1
#
_entry.id   AF-A0A8X7QN63-F1
#
_cell.length_a   1.000
_cell.length_b   1.000
_cell.length_c   1.000
_cell.angle_alpha   90.00
_cell.angle_beta   90.00
_cell.angle_gamma   90.00
#
_symmetry.space_group_name_H-M   'P 1'
#
loop_
_entity.id
_entity.type
_entity.pdbx_description
1 polymer ?
#
loop_
_entity_poly.entity_id
_entity_poly.type
_entity_poly.pdbx_seq_one_letter_code
_entity_poly.pdbx_strand_id
1 'polypeptide(L)'
;MTHPYEEDREMKDLKDDIDMFGFVADADCGIPTRCPCEGGGRIINEDDGFHFRQPWIFGVQEEVQILRKRVDVMAAEIAELKYKLTRPNPTSP
;
A
#
# COMPACT_ATOMS: atom_id res chain seq x y z
N MET A 1 25.47 21.20 8.26
CA MET A 1 24.82 20.91 9.55
C MET A 1 23.57 21.75 9.56
N THR A 2 22.45 21.12 9.22
CA THR A 2 21.11 21.61 9.55
C THR A 2 21.08 21.87 11.05
N HIS A 3 20.48 22.98 11.47
CA HIS A 3 20.43 23.30 12.89
C HIS A 3 19.56 22.22 13.57
N PRO A 4 19.86 21.78 14.80
CA PRO A 4 19.04 20.82 15.54
C PRO A 4 17.52 21.10 15.54
N TYR A 5 17.09 22.35 15.35
CA TYR A 5 15.66 22.71 15.30
C TYR A 5 15.00 22.31 13.97
N GLU A 6 15.76 22.22 12.88
CA GLU A 6 15.27 21.86 11.54
C GLU A 6 15.02 20.37 11.49
N GLU A 7 15.93 19.55 12.01
CA GLU A 7 15.77 18.10 12.12
C GLU A 7 14.60 17.71 13.02
N ASP A 8 14.42 18.42 14.15
CA ASP A 8 13.27 18.23 15.03
C ASP A 8 11.93 18.61 14.38
N ARG A 9 11.94 19.61 13.47
CA ARG A 9 10.76 20.00 12.71
C ARG A 9 10.45 18.97 11.62
N GLU A 10 11.46 18.58 10.85
CA GLU A 10 11.32 17.58 9.80
C GLU A 10 10.85 16.23 10.34
N MET A 11 11.32 15.82 11.52
CA MET A 11 10.84 14.61 12.19
C MET A 11 9.37 14.73 12.64
N LYS A 12 8.93 15.91 13.08
CA LYS A 12 7.52 16.16 13.42
C LYS A 12 6.64 16.13 12.20
N ASP A 13 7.04 16.81 11.13
CA ASP A 13 6.29 16.84 9.87
C ASP A 13 6.17 15.41 9.29
N LEU A 14 7.27 14.63 9.31
CA LEU A 14 7.26 13.23 8.91
C LEU A 14 6.34 12.37 9.77
N LYS A 15 6.31 12.61 11.08
CA LYS A 15 5.43 11.88 12.01
C LYS A 15 3.96 12.20 11.73
N ASP A 16 3.63 13.47 11.52
CA ASP A 16 2.27 13.92 11.22
C ASP A 16 1.77 13.31 9.88
N ASP A 17 2.64 13.25 8.87
CA ASP A 17 2.32 12.58 7.60
C ASP A 17 2.05 11.08 7.80
N ILE A 18 2.90 10.38 8.56
CA ILE A 18 2.72 8.95 8.87
C ILE A 18 1.43 8.70 9.67
N ASP A 19 1.13 9.56 10.64
CA ASP A 19 -0.08 9.46 11.47
C ASP A 19 -1.34 9.70 10.60
N MET A 20 -1.31 10.65 9.64
CA MET A 20 -2.38 10.87 8.67
C MET A 20 -2.67 9.63 7.82
N PHE A 21 -1.63 8.98 7.29
CA PHE A 21 -1.80 7.72 6.56
C PHE A 21 -2.39 6.61 7.43
N GLY A 22 -2.03 6.57 8.71
CA GLY A 22 -2.63 5.67 9.70
C GLY A 22 -4.14 5.87 9.85
N PHE A 23 -4.62 7.13 9.91
CA PHE A 23 -6.05 7.43 10.04
C PHE A 23 -6.86 7.06 8.79
N VAL A 24 -6.32 7.29 7.59
CA VAL A 24 -6.99 6.89 6.34
C VAL A 24 -7.13 5.37 6.27
N ALA A 25 -6.06 4.64 6.58
CA ALA A 25 -6.09 3.18 6.59
C ALA A 25 -7.06 2.61 7.65
N ASP A 26 -7.14 3.22 8.84
CA ASP A 26 -8.10 2.84 9.88
C ASP A 26 -9.56 3.07 9.44
N ALA A 27 -9.82 4.09 8.65
CA ALA A 27 -11.15 4.37 8.11
C ALA A 27 -11.57 3.34 7.05
N ASP A 28 -10.65 2.95 6.18
CA ASP A 28 -10.90 2.00 5.08
C ASP A 28 -10.97 0.55 5.56
N CYS A 29 -10.10 0.16 6.50
CA CYS A 29 -9.92 -1.23 6.93
C CYS A 29 -10.50 -1.53 8.33
N GLY A 30 -10.91 -0.49 9.08
CA GLY A 30 -11.29 -0.58 10.48
C GLY A 30 -10.09 -0.57 11.42
N ILE A 31 -10.25 0.01 12.62
CA ILE A 31 -9.18 0.11 13.63
C ILE A 31 -8.82 -1.31 14.12
N PRO A 32 -7.57 -1.77 13.95
CA PRO A 32 -7.14 -3.05 14.49
C PRO A 32 -7.24 -3.04 16.02
N THR A 33 -7.91 -4.05 16.61
CA THR A 33 -8.09 -4.16 18.07
C THR A 33 -7.16 -5.17 18.74
N ARG A 34 -6.41 -5.94 17.94
CA ARG A 34 -5.46 -6.96 18.39
C ARG A 34 -4.13 -6.80 17.67
N CYS A 35 -3.05 -6.87 18.43
CA CYS A 35 -1.70 -6.82 17.92
C CYS A 35 -1.41 -8.12 17.17
N PRO A 36 -0.88 -8.06 15.95
CA PRO A 36 -0.56 -9.24 15.16
C PRO A 36 0.75 -9.93 15.59
N CYS A 37 1.34 -9.54 16.74
CA CYS A 37 2.41 -10.31 17.37
C CYS A 37 1.89 -11.68 17.84
N GLU A 38 2.80 -12.66 18.02
CA GLU A 38 2.44 -14.01 18.48
C GLU A 38 1.67 -14.02 19.82
N GLY A 39 1.77 -12.96 20.62
CA GLY A 39 1.04 -12.79 21.88
C GLY A 39 -0.40 -12.30 21.76
N GLY A 40 -0.84 -11.80 20.60
CA GLY A 40 -2.23 -11.37 20.36
C GLY A 40 -2.75 -10.29 21.32
N GLY A 41 -1.85 -9.48 21.89
CA GLY A 41 -2.18 -8.46 22.90
C GLY A 41 -3.19 -7.44 22.40
N ARG A 42 -3.93 -6.79 23.31
CA ARG A 42 -4.77 -5.64 22.95
C ARG A 42 -3.85 -4.54 22.41
N ILE A 43 -4.20 -3.93 21.28
CA ILE A 43 -3.53 -2.71 20.82
C ILE A 43 -3.89 -1.62 21.82
N ILE A 44 -2.98 -1.36 22.76
CA ILE A 44 -3.02 -0.21 23.64
C ILE A 44 -2.28 0.90 22.92
N ASN A 45 -2.85 2.11 22.88
CA ASN A 45 -2.20 3.29 22.29
C ASN A 45 -0.99 3.78 23.12
N GLU A 46 -0.52 2.99 24.07
CA GLU A 46 0.68 3.26 24.84
C GLU A 46 1.86 2.77 24.01
N ASP A 47 2.54 3.72 23.40
CA ASP A 47 3.70 3.54 22.53
C ASP A 47 4.89 3.04 23.37
N ASP A 48 4.94 1.73 23.62
CA ASP A 48 6.04 1.08 24.35
C ASP A 48 7.23 0.71 23.43
N GLY A 49 7.25 1.28 22.22
CA GLY A 49 8.34 1.15 21.26
C GLY A 49 8.46 -0.22 20.59
N PHE A 50 7.62 -1.20 20.96
CA PHE A 50 7.68 -2.57 20.41
C PHE A 50 6.35 -3.06 19.84
N HIS A 51 5.20 -2.54 20.28
CA HIS A 51 3.91 -2.81 19.66
C HIS A 51 3.66 -1.87 18.48
N PHE A 52 4.56 -1.94 17.50
CA PHE A 52 4.37 -1.35 16.20
C PHE A 52 3.00 -1.81 15.67
N ARG A 53 2.08 -0.86 15.41
CA ARG A 53 1.04 -1.10 14.39
C ARG A 53 1.79 -1.70 13.22
N GLN A 54 1.47 -2.95 12.86
CA GLN A 54 2.12 -3.63 11.75
C GLN A 54 2.22 -2.64 10.59
N PRO A 55 3.43 -2.30 10.12
CA PRO A 55 3.54 -1.21 9.18
C PRO A 55 2.80 -1.65 7.93
N TRP A 56 1.71 -0.94 7.67
CA TRP A 56 0.78 -1.08 6.55
C TRP A 56 1.49 -1.24 5.21
N ILE A 57 2.77 -0.82 5.14
CA ILE A 57 3.71 -1.05 4.04
C ILE A 57 3.73 -2.51 3.58
N PHE A 58 3.65 -3.51 4.47
CA PHE A 58 3.66 -4.92 4.09
C PHE A 58 2.36 -5.34 3.40
N GLY A 59 1.21 -4.95 3.96
CA GLY A 59 -0.10 -5.23 3.36
C GLY A 59 -0.28 -4.51 2.01
N VAL A 60 0.11 -3.23 1.93
CA VAL A 60 0.08 -2.48 0.67
C VAL A 60 1.04 -3.08 -0.35
N GLN A 61 2.21 -3.57 0.05
CA GLN A 61 3.14 -4.22 -0.85
C GLN A 61 2.56 -5.51 -1.46
N GLU A 62 1.84 -6.31 -0.67
CA GLU A 62 1.16 -7.52 -1.15
C GLU A 62 0.02 -7.17 -2.13
N GLU A 63 -0.83 -6.21 -1.76
CA GLU A 63 -1.94 -5.74 -2.62
C GLU A 63 -1.43 -5.16 -3.95
N VAL A 64 -0.36 -4.36 -3.91
CA VAL A 64 0.29 -3.82 -5.13
C VAL A 64 0.82 -4.94 -6.02
N GLN A 65 1.39 -6.00 -5.46
CA GLN A 65 1.85 -7.15 -6.24
C GLN A 65 0.69 -7.90 -6.91
N ILE A 66 -0.44 -8.07 -6.21
CA ILE A 66 -1.65 -8.70 -6.75
C ILE A 66 -2.22 -7.84 -7.88
N LEU A 67 -2.35 -6.54 -7.66
CA LEU A 67 -2.83 -5.59 -8.67
C LEU A 67 -1.94 -5.59 -9.91
N ARG A 68 -0.62 -5.62 -9.73
CA ARG A 68 0.34 -5.68 -10.85
C ARG A 68 0.13 -6.92 -11.71
N LYS A 69 -0.03 -8.10 -11.09
CA LYS A 69 -0.36 -9.34 -11.82
C LYS A 69 -1.65 -9.22 -12.63
N ARG A 70 -2.70 -8.60 -12.05
CA ARG A 70 -3.98 -8.38 -12.74
C ARG A 70 -3.82 -7.43 -13.93
N VAL A 71 -3.05 -6.37 -13.78
CA VAL A 71 -2.73 -5.43 -14.87
C VAL A 71 -1.97 -6.13 -16.00
N ASP A 72 -1.00 -6.98 -15.67
CA ASP A 72 -0.24 -7.74 -16.66
C ASP A 72 -1.16 -8.68 -17.48
N VAL A 73 -2.10 -9.35 -16.82
CA VAL A 73 -3.12 -10.19 -17.50
C VAL A 73 -4.01 -9.34 -18.43
N MET A 74 -4.55 -8.23 -17.93
CA MET A 74 -5.38 -7.33 -18.75
C MET A 74 -4.60 -6.77 -19.95
N ALA A 75 -3.33 -6.43 -19.78
CA ALA A 75 -2.48 -5.96 -20.87
C ALA A 75 -2.30 -7.04 -21.95
N ALA A 76 -2.14 -8.32 -21.57
CA ALA A 76 -2.06 -9.43 -22.50
C ALA A 76 -3.37 -9.65 -23.28
N GLU A 77 -4.52 -9.57 -22.59
CA GLU A 77 -5.84 -9.67 -23.23
C GLU A 77 -6.08 -8.55 -24.24
N ILE A 78 -5.74 -7.30 -23.87
CA ILE A 78 -5.84 -6.15 -24.78
C ILE A 78 -4.95 -6.34 -26.00
N ALA A 79 -3.73 -6.86 -25.84
CA ALA A 79 -2.83 -7.13 -26.95
C ALA A 79 -3.41 -8.19 -27.91
N GLU A 80 -4.02 -9.25 -27.38
CA GLU A 80 -4.66 -10.29 -28.19
C GLU A 80 -5.88 -9.77 -28.95
N LEU A 81 -6.74 -9.00 -28.28
CA LEU A 81 -7.91 -8.36 -28.90
C LEU A 81 -7.47 -7.39 -30.00
N LYS A 82 -6.44 -6.59 -29.75
CA LYS A 82 -5.87 -5.66 -30.74
C LYS A 82 -5.33 -6.42 -31.95
N TYR A 83 -4.64 -7.54 -31.75
CA TYR A 83 -4.18 -8.40 -32.84
C TYR A 83 -5.36 -8.93 -33.68
N LYS A 84 -6.42 -9.43 -33.03
CA LYS A 84 -7.63 -9.92 -33.71
C LYS A 84 -8.32 -8.83 -34.54
N LEU A 85 -8.38 -7.60 -34.04
CA LEU A 85 -8.99 -6.46 -34.75
C LEU A 85 -8.15 -5.94 -35.92
N THR A 86 -6.82 -5.99 -35.78
CA THR A 86 -5.88 -5.50 -36.80
C THR A 86 -5.52 -6.54 -37.84
N ARG A 87 -5.89 -7.82 -37.63
CA ARG A 87 -5.66 -8.87 -38.63
C ARG A 87 -6.42 -8.52 -39.92
N PRO A 88 -5.75 -8.49 -41.08
CA PRO A 88 -6.45 -8.36 -42.36
C PRO A 88 -7.37 -9.57 -42.56
N ASN A 89 -8.58 -9.33 -43.06
CA ASN A 89 -9.47 -10.43 -43.44
C ASN A 89 -8.86 -11.15 -44.65
N PRO A 90 -8.63 -12.48 -44.62
CA PRO A 90 -8.00 -13.21 -45.72
C PRO A 90 -8.82 -13.23 -47.02
N THR A 91 -10.00 -12.61 -47.04
CA THR A 91 -10.95 -12.58 -48.17
C THR A 91 -11.18 -11.20 -48.78
N SER A 92 -10.34 -10.20 -48.51
CA SER A 92 -10.36 -8.96 -49.30
C SER A 92 -9.60 -9.17 -50.62
N PRO A 93 -10.20 -8.91 -51.80
CA PRO A 93 -9.54 -9.02 -53.11
C PRO A 93 -8.30 -8.15 -53.27
#